data_AF-A0AB33K9X9-F1
#
_entry.id   AF-A0AB33K9X9-F1
#
_cell.length_a   1.000
_cell.length_b   1.000
_cell.length_c   1.000
_cell.angle_alpha   90.00
_cell.angle_beta   90.00
_cell.angle_gamma   90.00
#
_symmetry.space_group_name_H-M   'P 1'
#
loop_
_entity.id
_entity.type
_entity.pdbx_description
1 polymer ?
#
loop_
_entity_poly.entity_id
_entity_poly.type
_entity_poly.pdbx_seq_one_letter_code
_entity_poly.pdbx_strand_id
1 'polypeptide(L)'
;MTTWLSRTALAWAVVVAAVVAAVSGCGAAGQLHDAGPARPIAAPPSPQLLWAAAETPSVPATEAADTAPPPAALPDITVPGDDLRAVDTLNVLARDPALRGEEQKALTGCQGCAVRSAQYRDLSGDGHPELITAVLVGSETGYLHVYSPRDGRLHPVLAQRVVAGFTAETVGQDLVVREPNGPQDRTVTTYHWSNLRLAVIDRRIIGTGPAAEATLCEPVGPGATVAPTSQPKAGSPKPDNPKAGSPEPKVSVVPTLPPGRGGVAPVPVKPSS
;
A
#
# COMPACT_ATOMS: atom_id res chain seq x y z
N MET A 1 -87.39 22.40 -28.94
CA MET A 1 -86.62 23.52 -28.33
C MET A 1 -86.04 23.03 -27.00
N THR A 2 -84.91 22.31 -26.99
CA THR A 2 -84.31 21.82 -25.71
C THR A 2 -82.84 21.42 -25.79
N THR A 3 -82.18 21.45 -26.97
CA THR A 3 -80.82 20.91 -27.14
C THR A 3 -79.71 21.95 -27.11
N TRP A 4 -80.02 23.24 -26.89
CA TRP A 4 -79.04 24.33 -26.98
C TRP A 4 -78.46 24.76 -25.62
N LEU A 5 -79.24 24.63 -24.53
CA LEU A 5 -78.83 24.99 -23.17
C LEU A 5 -77.84 23.99 -22.53
N SER A 6 -77.79 22.75 -23.02
CA SER A 6 -76.94 21.69 -22.49
C SER A 6 -75.49 21.77 -22.97
N ARG A 7 -75.22 22.41 -24.11
CA ARG A 7 -73.86 22.53 -24.66
C ARG A 7 -73.06 23.65 -23.99
N THR A 8 -73.73 24.73 -23.59
CA THR A 8 -73.10 25.84 -22.85
C THR A 8 -72.81 25.46 -21.40
N ALA A 9 -73.71 24.73 -20.73
CA ALA A 9 -73.48 24.23 -19.37
C ALA A 9 -72.31 23.24 -19.29
N LEU A 10 -72.16 22.35 -20.28
CA LEU A 10 -71.02 21.43 -20.35
C LEU A 10 -69.70 22.15 -20.61
N ALA A 11 -69.71 23.16 -21.49
CA ALA A 11 -68.52 23.95 -21.79
C ALA A 11 -68.04 24.74 -20.57
N TRP A 12 -68.96 25.33 -19.81
CA TRP A 12 -68.63 26.01 -18.55
C TRP A 12 -68.12 25.05 -17.48
N ALA A 13 -68.71 23.85 -17.35
CA ALA A 13 -68.23 22.85 -16.42
C ALA A 13 -66.79 22.39 -16.74
N VAL A 14 -66.46 22.21 -18.02
CA VAL A 14 -65.10 21.85 -18.45
C VAL A 14 -64.11 22.99 -18.21
N VAL A 15 -64.49 24.24 -18.48
CA VAL A 15 -63.64 25.41 -18.21
C VAL A 15 -63.41 25.58 -16.71
N VAL A 16 -64.44 25.45 -15.88
CA VAL A 16 -64.31 25.52 -14.43
C VAL A 16 -63.44 24.38 -13.89
N ALA A 17 -63.62 23.15 -14.38
CA ALA A 17 -62.78 22.02 -14.00
C ALA A 17 -61.32 22.21 -14.42
N ALA A 18 -61.07 22.75 -15.61
CA ALA A 18 -59.71 23.06 -16.09
C ALA A 18 -59.05 24.19 -15.28
N VAL A 19 -59.81 25.22 -14.89
CA VAL A 19 -59.33 26.30 -14.03
C VAL A 19 -59.00 25.76 -12.64
N VAL A 20 -59.88 24.96 -12.02
CA VAL A 20 -59.63 24.34 -10.70
C VAL A 20 -58.40 23.42 -10.73
N ALA A 21 -58.22 22.63 -11.78
CA ALA A 21 -57.03 21.78 -11.96
C ALA A 21 -55.73 22.59 -12.14
N ALA A 22 -55.81 23.77 -12.77
CA ALA A 22 -54.67 24.66 -12.94
C ALA A 22 -54.23 25.34 -11.62
N VAL A 23 -55.14 25.58 -10.67
CA VAL A 23 -54.79 26.20 -9.37
C VAL A 23 -54.25 25.20 -8.34
N SER A 24 -54.50 23.90 -8.51
CA SER A 24 -53.98 22.85 -7.60
C SER A 24 -52.52 22.42 -7.87
N GLY A 25 -51.85 23.02 -8.87
CA GLY A 25 -50.50 22.63 -9.30
C GLY A 25 -49.34 23.36 -8.62
N CYS A 26 -49.57 24.48 -7.94
CA CYS A 26 -48.53 25.17 -7.16
C CYS A 26 -48.63 24.76 -5.69
N GLY A 27 -48.32 23.50 -5.39
CA GLY A 27 -47.88 23.14 -4.05
C GLY A 27 -46.59 23.89 -3.78
N ALA A 28 -46.57 24.76 -2.76
CA ALA A 28 -45.33 25.38 -2.31
C ALA A 28 -44.28 24.28 -2.11
N ALA A 29 -43.11 24.42 -2.74
CA ALA A 29 -41.99 23.55 -2.41
C ALA A 29 -41.81 23.64 -0.88
N GLY A 30 -42.01 22.52 -0.18
CA GLY A 30 -41.91 22.48 1.27
C GLY A 30 -40.58 23.11 1.69
N GLN A 31 -40.60 23.94 2.73
CA GLN A 31 -39.39 24.60 3.22
C GLN A 31 -38.36 23.52 3.60
N LEU A 32 -37.14 23.65 3.06
CA LEU A 32 -36.00 22.83 3.48
C LEU A 32 -35.75 23.12 4.96
N HIS A 33 -36.00 22.13 5.80
CA HIS A 33 -35.68 22.22 7.21
C HIS A 33 -34.19 21.97 7.38
N ASP A 34 -33.49 22.93 8.01
CA ASP A 34 -32.13 22.75 8.44
C ASP A 34 -32.08 21.60 9.46
N ALA A 35 -31.22 20.60 9.22
CA ALA A 35 -30.99 19.48 10.14
C ALA A 35 -30.20 19.90 11.38
N GLY A 36 -29.88 21.19 11.50
CA GLY A 36 -29.05 21.75 12.54
C GLY A 36 -27.56 21.62 12.21
N PRO A 37 -26.69 22.11 13.10
CA PRO A 37 -25.25 22.09 12.88
C PRO A 37 -24.75 20.67 12.62
N ALA A 38 -24.00 20.50 11.53
CA ALA A 38 -23.31 19.25 11.27
C ALA A 38 -22.37 18.92 12.44
N ARG A 39 -22.25 17.63 12.79
CA ARG A 39 -21.26 17.20 13.78
C ARG A 39 -19.88 17.63 13.30
N PRO A 40 -19.03 18.20 14.18
CA PRO A 40 -17.65 18.50 13.83
C PRO A 40 -16.96 17.22 13.37
N ILE A 41 -16.41 17.24 12.16
CA ILE A 41 -15.57 16.15 11.65
C ILE A 41 -14.16 16.42 12.16
N ALA A 42 -13.57 15.47 12.88
CA ALA A 42 -12.16 15.54 13.23
C ALA A 42 -11.35 15.53 11.93
N ALA A 43 -10.42 16.48 11.78
CA ALA A 43 -9.51 16.47 10.65
C ALA A 43 -8.74 15.14 10.64
N PRO A 44 -8.63 14.47 9.49
CA PRO A 44 -7.81 13.28 9.40
C PRO A 44 -6.36 13.64 9.73
N PRO A 45 -5.58 12.71 10.32
CA PRO A 45 -4.18 12.96 10.63
C PRO A 45 -3.41 13.29 9.35
N SER A 46 -2.59 14.34 9.41
CA SER A 46 -1.72 14.73 8.30
C SER A 46 -0.45 13.87 8.28
N PRO A 47 0.11 13.55 7.10
CA PRO A 47 1.39 12.87 7.01
C PRO A 47 2.52 13.63 7.69
N GLN A 48 3.37 12.92 8.43
CA GLN A 48 4.57 13.45 9.08
C GLN A 48 5.79 12.69 8.59
N LEU A 49 6.61 13.35 7.77
CA LEU A 49 7.82 12.76 7.23
C LEU A 49 8.83 12.44 8.35
N LEU A 50 9.44 11.25 8.31
CA LEU A 50 10.46 10.84 9.29
C LEU A 50 11.82 11.46 8.99
N TRP A 51 12.22 11.45 7.72
CA TRP A 51 13.50 12.01 7.25
C TRP A 51 13.29 12.71 5.93
N ALA A 52 14.09 13.74 5.65
CA ALA A 52 14.12 14.35 4.33
C ALA A 52 14.33 13.27 3.25
N ALA A 53 13.64 13.42 2.11
CA ALA A 53 13.79 12.49 1.01
C ALA A 53 15.25 12.51 0.52
N ALA A 54 15.87 11.34 0.48
CA ALA A 54 17.19 11.20 -0.10
C ALA A 54 17.08 11.14 -1.62
N GLU A 55 17.95 11.86 -2.34
CA GLU A 55 18.14 11.70 -3.77
C GLU A 55 18.95 10.42 -4.01
N THR A 56 18.28 9.28 -4.22
CA THR A 56 18.97 8.01 -4.51
C THR A 56 18.31 7.33 -5.72
N PRO A 57 19.10 6.73 -6.64
CA PRO A 57 18.56 5.95 -7.77
C PRO A 57 17.65 4.81 -7.31
N SER A 58 16.63 4.50 -8.11
CA SER A 58 15.69 3.40 -7.89
C SER A 58 16.37 2.03 -8.00
N VAL A 59 16.01 1.10 -7.11
CA VAL A 59 16.48 -0.30 -7.11
C VAL A 59 15.28 -1.20 -6.86
N PRO A 60 15.16 -2.40 -7.45
CA PRO A 60 14.03 -3.29 -7.19
C PRO A 60 13.99 -3.75 -5.73
N ALA A 61 12.83 -3.58 -5.09
CA ALA A 61 12.57 -4.03 -3.72
C ALA A 61 12.36 -5.56 -3.65
N THR A 62 12.80 -6.19 -2.55
CA THR A 62 12.58 -7.62 -2.28
C THR A 62 11.42 -7.82 -1.29
N GLU A 63 10.71 -8.93 -1.42
CA GLU A 63 9.53 -9.29 -0.63
C GLU A 63 9.89 -9.71 0.81
N ALA A 64 8.98 -9.48 1.77
CA ALA A 64 9.16 -9.83 3.18
C ALA A 64 8.13 -10.87 3.65
N ALA A 65 8.56 -11.72 4.57
CA ALA A 65 7.78 -12.83 5.11
C ALA A 65 7.05 -12.43 6.39
N ASP A 66 5.73 -12.65 6.42
CA ASP A 66 4.88 -12.51 7.59
C ASP A 66 4.71 -13.89 8.25
N THR A 67 5.43 -14.13 9.34
CA THR A 67 5.03 -14.87 10.56
C THR A 67 6.28 -15.06 11.43
N ALA A 68 6.50 -14.17 12.39
CA ALA A 68 7.62 -14.23 13.33
C ALA A 68 7.14 -14.47 14.78
N PRO A 69 7.87 -15.26 15.58
CA PRO A 69 7.58 -15.43 17.01
C PRO A 69 7.61 -14.07 17.75
N PRO A 70 6.88 -13.91 18.87
CA PRO A 70 6.81 -12.65 19.63
C PRO A 70 8.19 -12.02 19.85
N PRO A 71 8.34 -10.68 19.77
CA PRO A 71 9.64 -10.04 19.92
C PRO A 71 10.25 -10.28 21.30
N ALA A 72 11.41 -10.91 21.34
CA ALA A 72 12.24 -10.94 22.54
C ALA A 72 12.84 -9.54 22.76
N ALA A 73 12.83 -9.04 24.00
CA ALA A 73 13.47 -7.75 24.25
C ALA A 73 14.99 -7.87 24.13
N LEU A 74 15.60 -6.75 23.76
CA LEU A 74 17.03 -6.62 23.58
C LEU A 74 17.77 -6.93 24.89
N PRO A 75 18.90 -7.63 24.81
CA PRO A 75 19.73 -7.92 25.96
C PRO A 75 20.39 -6.63 26.47
N ASP A 76 20.48 -6.49 27.79
CA ASP A 76 21.25 -5.45 28.48
C ASP A 76 20.90 -3.98 28.11
N ILE A 77 19.71 -3.75 27.55
CA ILE A 77 19.15 -2.40 27.35
C ILE A 77 18.01 -2.22 28.34
N THR A 78 18.13 -1.19 29.16
CA THR A 78 17.07 -0.73 30.06
C THR A 78 16.60 0.64 29.60
N VAL A 79 15.30 0.88 29.72
CA VAL A 79 14.65 2.13 29.37
C VAL A 79 13.82 2.58 30.57
N PRO A 80 14.44 3.17 31.61
CA PRO A 80 13.70 3.60 32.80
C PRO A 80 12.60 4.60 32.42
N GLY A 81 11.37 4.32 32.85
CA GLY A 81 10.22 5.16 32.53
C GLY A 81 9.82 5.17 31.04
N ASP A 82 10.31 4.20 30.26
CA ASP A 82 9.99 4.03 28.84
C ASP A 82 10.35 5.25 27.96
N ASP A 83 11.31 6.09 28.42
CA ASP A 83 11.83 7.23 27.65
C ASP A 83 12.98 6.81 26.72
N LEU A 84 12.64 6.55 25.45
CA LEU A 84 13.61 6.17 24.42
C LEU A 84 14.55 7.30 23.96
N ARG A 85 14.29 8.55 24.33
CA ARG A 85 15.20 9.66 23.98
C ARG A 85 16.49 9.63 24.79
N ALA A 86 16.48 8.95 25.93
CA ALA A 86 17.65 8.77 26.78
C ALA A 86 18.59 7.65 26.30
N VAL A 87 18.19 6.86 25.29
CA VAL A 87 18.93 5.69 24.82
C VAL A 87 19.72 6.02 23.56
N ASP A 88 21.01 5.64 23.53
CA ASP A 88 21.84 5.75 22.32
C ASP A 88 21.38 4.78 21.23
N THR A 89 21.00 5.32 20.06
CA THR A 89 20.48 4.54 18.93
C THR A 89 21.51 3.56 18.37
N LEU A 90 22.79 3.92 18.35
CA LEU A 90 23.83 3.00 17.87
C LEU A 90 24.01 1.81 18.81
N ASN A 91 23.99 2.05 20.12
CA ASN A 91 24.00 0.97 21.12
C ASN A 91 22.75 0.08 21.03
N VAL A 92 21.56 0.63 20.71
CA VAL A 92 20.35 -0.17 20.44
C VAL A 92 20.58 -1.15 19.30
N LEU A 93 20.97 -0.62 18.14
CA LEU A 93 21.23 -1.44 16.95
C LEU A 93 22.34 -2.46 17.22
N ALA A 94 23.45 -2.06 17.86
CA ALA A 94 24.56 -2.95 18.13
C ALA A 94 24.22 -4.15 19.04
N ARG A 95 23.15 -4.04 19.84
CA ARG A 95 22.68 -5.11 20.75
C ARG A 95 21.53 -5.93 20.17
N ASP A 96 21.04 -5.58 18.99
CA ASP A 96 19.96 -6.32 18.33
C ASP A 96 20.49 -7.61 17.67
N PRO A 97 20.10 -8.80 18.17
CA PRO A 97 20.60 -10.07 17.63
C PRO A 97 20.05 -10.41 16.23
N ALA A 98 19.08 -9.63 15.73
CA ALA A 98 18.58 -9.76 14.37
C ALA A 98 19.53 -9.13 13.34
N LEU A 99 20.37 -8.16 13.73
CA LEU A 99 21.31 -7.49 12.84
C LEU A 99 22.46 -8.43 12.47
N ARG A 100 22.68 -8.64 11.18
CA ARG A 100 23.68 -9.58 10.66
C ARG A 100 24.38 -9.06 9.42
N GLY A 101 25.54 -9.65 9.13
CA GLY A 101 26.21 -9.48 7.84
C GLY A 101 26.64 -8.04 7.57
N GLU A 102 26.21 -7.51 6.43
CA GLU A 102 26.55 -6.17 5.96
C GLU A 102 25.96 -5.05 6.83
N GLU A 103 24.78 -5.28 7.40
CA GLU A 103 24.11 -4.31 8.27
C GLU A 103 24.90 -4.09 9.56
N GLN A 104 25.33 -5.18 10.20
CA GLN A 104 26.17 -5.09 11.40
C GLN A 104 27.50 -4.37 11.12
N LYS A 105 28.09 -4.59 9.94
CA LYS A 105 29.32 -3.89 9.51
C LYS A 105 29.07 -2.41 9.28
N ALA A 106 27.90 -2.04 8.76
CA ALA A 106 27.52 -0.66 8.50
C ALA A 106 27.52 0.21 9.77
N LEU A 107 27.22 -0.38 10.94
CA LEU A 107 27.29 0.31 12.23
C LEU A 107 28.71 0.80 12.58
N THR A 108 29.75 0.08 12.13
CA THR A 108 31.16 0.46 12.35
C THR A 108 31.71 1.38 11.26
N GLY A 109 30.91 1.69 10.24
CA GLY A 109 31.28 2.52 9.11
C GLY A 109 31.72 1.73 7.88
N CYS A 110 31.24 2.17 6.72
CA CYS A 110 31.68 1.74 5.40
C CYS A 110 31.45 2.91 4.41
N GLN A 111 32.00 2.81 3.20
CA GLN A 111 31.69 3.81 2.17
C GLN A 111 30.20 3.77 1.81
N GLY A 112 29.51 4.88 2.01
CA GLY A 112 28.06 4.98 1.75
C GLY A 112 27.17 4.34 2.82
N CYS A 113 27.75 3.84 3.92
CA CYS A 113 26.97 3.42 5.08
C CYS A 113 26.54 4.63 5.91
N ALA A 114 25.28 4.64 6.37
CA ALA A 114 24.77 5.67 7.26
C ALA A 114 23.67 5.11 8.15
N VAL A 115 23.61 5.56 9.40
CA VAL A 115 22.45 5.33 10.26
C VAL A 115 21.61 6.61 10.25
N ARG A 116 20.34 6.50 9.83
CA ARG A 116 19.41 7.61 9.87
C ARG A 116 19.13 7.99 11.33
N SER A 117 18.96 9.28 11.61
CA SER A 117 18.68 9.76 12.96
C SER A 117 17.41 9.11 13.51
N ALA A 118 17.41 8.73 14.79
CA ALA A 118 16.22 8.18 15.42
C ALA A 118 15.06 9.19 15.37
N GLN A 119 13.89 8.69 15.00
CA GLN A 119 12.62 9.41 15.07
C GLN A 119 11.74 8.73 16.10
N TYR A 120 10.96 9.53 16.83
CA TYR A 120 10.11 9.03 17.93
C TYR A 120 8.66 9.31 17.60
N ARG A 121 7.83 8.27 17.48
CA ARG A 121 6.39 8.39 17.15
C ARG A 121 5.60 7.36 17.94
N ASP A 122 4.44 7.77 18.46
CA ASP A 122 3.51 6.88 19.15
C ASP A 122 2.67 6.12 18.11
N LEU A 123 3.17 4.95 17.69
CA LEU A 123 2.56 4.05 16.73
C LEU A 123 1.61 3.06 17.41
N SER A 124 1.89 2.69 18.66
CA SER A 124 1.05 1.80 19.46
C SER A 124 -0.19 2.50 20.04
N GLY A 125 -0.11 3.81 20.28
CA GLY A 125 -1.15 4.62 20.90
C GLY A 125 -1.16 4.58 22.42
N ASP A 126 -0.12 4.05 23.04
CA ASP A 126 -0.02 3.94 24.50
C ASP A 126 0.60 5.18 25.16
N GLY A 127 0.98 6.19 24.37
CA GLY A 127 1.61 7.42 24.83
C GLY A 127 3.13 7.33 24.98
N HIS A 128 3.73 6.16 24.74
CA HIS A 128 5.16 5.94 24.76
C HIS A 128 5.68 5.80 23.31
N PRO A 129 6.36 6.81 22.77
CA PRO A 129 6.73 6.79 21.36
C PRO A 129 7.76 5.69 21.06
N GLU A 130 7.52 4.91 20.02
CA GLU A 130 8.50 3.99 19.41
C GLU A 130 9.69 4.74 18.81
N LEU A 131 10.88 4.12 18.90
CA LEU A 131 12.08 4.54 18.18
C LEU A 131 12.06 3.96 16.78
N ILE A 132 12.18 4.81 15.77
CA ILE A 132 12.26 4.44 14.35
C ILE A 132 13.61 4.89 13.82
N THR A 133 14.38 3.98 13.23
CA THR A 133 15.69 4.27 12.63
C THR A 133 15.90 3.43 11.38
N ALA A 134 16.95 3.74 10.61
CA ALA A 134 17.33 2.89 9.49
C ALA A 134 18.84 2.84 9.29
N VAL A 135 19.33 1.67 8.89
CA VAL A 135 20.73 1.45 8.50
C VAL A 135 20.80 1.39 6.98
N LEU A 136 21.49 2.32 6.37
CA LEU A 136 21.78 2.35 4.93
C LEU A 136 23.12 1.66 4.69
N VAL A 137 23.15 0.79 3.69
CA VAL A 137 24.32 0.02 3.26
C VAL A 137 24.57 0.32 1.78
N GLY A 138 25.49 1.27 1.53
CA GLY A 138 25.76 1.76 0.20
C GLY A 138 24.55 2.48 -0.41
N SER A 139 24.40 2.42 -1.74
CA SER A 139 23.34 3.10 -2.48
C SER A 139 22.10 2.25 -2.75
N GLU A 140 22.14 0.95 -2.43
CA GLU A 140 21.11 0.01 -2.88
C GLU A 140 20.24 -0.51 -1.75
N THR A 141 20.85 -0.80 -0.59
CA THR A 141 20.18 -1.50 0.50
C THR A 141 20.00 -0.60 1.70
N GLY A 142 18.81 -0.65 2.30
CA GLY A 142 18.52 -0.10 3.62
C GLY A 142 17.82 -1.13 4.50
N TYR A 143 17.83 -0.88 5.79
CA TYR A 143 17.14 -1.69 6.79
C TYR A 143 16.41 -0.76 7.74
N LEU A 144 15.08 -0.84 7.76
CA LEU A 144 14.21 -0.07 8.65
C LEU A 144 13.98 -0.86 9.93
N HIS A 145 14.25 -0.22 11.07
CA HIS A 145 14.03 -0.78 12.39
C HIS A 145 13.06 0.07 13.20
N VAL A 146 12.18 -0.59 13.94
CA VAL A 146 11.32 0.03 14.93
C VAL A 146 11.44 -0.73 16.24
N TYR A 147 11.61 0.02 17.32
CA TYR A 147 11.71 -0.51 18.67
C TYR A 147 10.66 0.13 19.58
N SER A 148 9.98 -0.69 20.37
CA SER A 148 8.96 -0.24 21.32
C SER A 148 9.45 -0.44 22.76
N PRO A 149 9.31 0.57 23.63
CA PRO A 149 9.60 0.41 25.05
C PRO A 149 8.44 -0.33 25.72
N ARG A 150 8.74 -1.31 26.56
CA ARG A 150 7.73 -1.99 27.38
C ARG A 150 8.37 -2.55 28.63
N ASP A 151 7.75 -2.30 29.77
CA ASP A 151 8.20 -2.80 31.07
C ASP A 151 9.67 -2.43 31.36
N GLY A 152 10.10 -1.23 30.94
CA GLY A 152 11.47 -0.76 31.08
C GLY A 152 12.50 -1.47 30.20
N ARG A 153 12.05 -2.20 29.18
CA ARG A 153 12.88 -2.92 28.21
C ARG A 153 12.54 -2.54 26.78
N LEU A 154 13.45 -2.81 25.85
CA LEU A 154 13.29 -2.46 24.46
C LEU A 154 13.01 -3.69 23.60
N HIS A 155 11.93 -3.66 22.80
CA HIS A 155 11.52 -4.76 21.93
C HIS A 155 11.60 -4.38 20.44
N PRO A 156 12.24 -5.19 19.57
CA PRO A 156 12.20 -4.98 18.12
C PRO A 156 10.81 -5.33 17.57
N VAL A 157 10.07 -4.32 17.13
CA VAL A 157 8.68 -4.47 16.66
C VAL A 157 8.53 -4.42 15.14
N LEU A 158 9.58 -3.96 14.44
CA LEU A 158 9.73 -4.09 12.99
C LEU A 158 11.22 -4.16 12.64
N ALA A 159 11.58 -5.07 11.74
CA ALA A 159 12.88 -5.11 11.09
C ALA A 159 12.64 -5.48 9.61
N GLN A 160 12.79 -4.50 8.72
CA GLN A 160 12.42 -4.63 7.32
C GLN A 160 13.57 -4.22 6.42
N ARG A 161 14.00 -5.12 5.53
CA ARG A 161 14.91 -4.76 4.44
C ARG A 161 14.16 -3.89 3.42
N VAL A 162 14.74 -2.76 3.06
CA VAL A 162 14.20 -1.80 2.10
C VAL A 162 15.29 -1.40 1.10
N VAL A 163 14.91 -0.68 0.05
CA VAL A 163 15.89 -0.02 -0.83
C VAL A 163 16.45 1.24 -0.16
N ALA A 164 17.72 1.59 -0.37
CA ALA A 164 18.34 2.72 0.33
C ALA A 164 17.65 4.09 0.07
N GLY A 165 17.04 4.25 -1.10
CA GLY A 165 16.27 5.43 -1.52
C GLY A 165 14.86 5.54 -0.93
N PHE A 166 14.48 4.68 0.02
CA PHE A 166 13.14 4.72 0.60
C PHE A 166 12.86 6.00 1.38
N THR A 167 11.58 6.39 1.40
CA THR A 167 11.03 7.40 2.30
C THR A 167 10.08 6.75 3.29
N ALA A 168 9.91 7.36 4.45
CA ALA A 168 8.98 6.90 5.46
C ALA A 168 8.31 8.09 6.15
N GLU A 169 7.04 7.94 6.47
CA GLU A 169 6.20 8.93 7.13
C GLU A 169 5.21 8.24 8.06
N THR A 170 4.67 8.97 9.04
CA THR A 170 3.53 8.51 9.82
C THR A 170 2.25 9.21 9.40
N VAL A 171 1.14 8.48 9.40
CA VAL A 171 -0.21 9.02 9.23
C VAL A 171 -1.02 8.58 10.44
N GLY A 172 -1.09 9.44 11.45
CA GLY A 172 -1.58 9.02 12.77
C GLY A 172 -0.63 7.98 13.36
N GLN A 173 -1.16 6.79 13.64
CA GLN A 173 -0.43 5.65 14.20
C GLN A 173 0.14 4.70 13.14
N ASP A 174 -0.15 4.95 11.86
CA ASP A 174 0.31 4.12 10.76
C ASP A 174 1.69 4.57 10.30
N LEU A 175 2.59 3.61 10.08
CA LEU A 175 3.89 3.83 9.44
C LEU A 175 3.77 3.51 7.95
N VAL A 176 4.00 4.50 7.10
CA VAL A 176 3.94 4.37 5.64
C VAL A 176 5.37 4.41 5.09
N VAL A 177 5.77 3.32 4.43
CA VAL A 177 7.07 3.16 3.79
C VAL A 177 6.89 3.20 2.28
N ARG A 178 7.68 4.02 1.59
CA ARG A 178 7.65 4.15 0.12
C ARG A 178 9.00 3.80 -0.46
N GLU A 179 9.04 2.74 -1.25
CA GLU A 179 10.24 2.22 -1.90
C GLU A 179 10.15 2.49 -3.40
N PRO A 180 11.11 3.22 -4.00
CA PRO A 180 11.18 3.33 -5.45
C PRO A 180 11.52 1.97 -6.08
N ASN A 181 10.68 1.47 -6.98
CA ASN A 181 10.94 0.24 -7.75
C ASN A 181 11.50 0.54 -9.16
N GLY A 182 11.43 1.79 -9.59
CA GLY A 182 11.90 2.27 -10.89
C GLY A 182 11.60 3.77 -11.05
N PRO A 183 11.94 4.36 -12.21
CA PRO A 183 11.74 5.80 -12.44
C PRO A 183 10.29 6.28 -12.32
N GLN A 184 9.32 5.38 -12.55
CA GLN A 184 7.89 5.69 -12.54
C GLN A 184 7.10 4.78 -11.60
N ASP A 185 7.76 3.89 -10.86
CA ASP A 185 7.09 2.88 -10.06
C ASP A 185 7.58 2.93 -8.61
N ARG A 186 6.65 2.78 -7.67
CA ARG A 186 6.97 2.68 -6.23
C ARG A 186 6.07 1.67 -5.52
N THR A 187 6.65 0.95 -4.56
CA THR A 187 5.89 0.19 -3.58
C THR A 187 5.55 1.11 -2.41
N VAL A 188 4.30 1.12 -1.98
CA VAL A 188 3.85 1.76 -0.75
C VAL A 188 3.35 0.66 0.18
N THR A 189 4.00 0.53 1.33
CA THR A 189 3.64 -0.44 2.37
C THR A 189 3.19 0.33 3.61
N THR A 190 1.99 0.04 4.09
CA THR A 190 1.43 0.63 5.31
C THR A 190 1.46 -0.41 6.42
N TYR A 191 2.09 -0.04 7.52
CA TYR A 191 2.16 -0.83 8.73
C TYR A 191 1.27 -0.22 9.80
N HIS A 192 0.54 -1.07 10.52
CA HIS A 192 -0.23 -0.68 11.69
C HIS A 192 0.16 -1.56 12.87
N TRP A 193 -0.02 -1.03 14.07
CA TRP A 193 0.22 -1.79 15.29
C TRP A 193 -0.75 -2.97 15.39
N SER A 194 -0.23 -4.18 15.57
CA SER A 194 -1.01 -5.40 15.74
C SER A 194 -0.39 -6.29 16.80
N ASN A 195 -1.09 -6.40 17.94
CA ASN A 195 -0.65 -7.13 19.12
C ASN A 195 0.64 -6.56 19.73
N LEU A 196 1.79 -7.13 19.37
CA LEU A 196 3.10 -6.85 19.93
C LEU A 196 4.10 -6.35 18.89
N ARG A 197 3.63 -6.03 17.67
CA ARG A 197 4.50 -5.63 16.55
C ARG A 197 3.75 -4.76 15.55
N LEU A 198 4.50 -4.14 14.64
CA LEU A 198 3.92 -3.59 13.42
C LEU A 198 3.66 -4.72 12.41
N ALA A 199 2.48 -4.71 11.80
CA ALA A 199 2.09 -5.66 10.76
C ALA A 199 1.67 -4.90 9.50
N VAL A 200 1.92 -5.48 8.33
CA VAL A 200 1.47 -4.92 7.05
C VAL A 200 -0.06 -4.99 7.01
N ILE A 201 -0.72 -3.85 6.82
CA ILE A 201 -2.18 -3.79 6.61
C ILE A 201 -2.55 -3.48 5.16
N ASP A 202 -1.62 -2.89 4.41
CA ASP A 202 -1.80 -2.57 3.00
C ASP A 202 -0.44 -2.52 2.31
N ARG A 203 -0.37 -3.06 1.09
CA ARG A 203 0.80 -2.97 0.23
C ARG A 203 0.35 -2.78 -1.21
N ARG A 204 0.79 -1.67 -1.82
CA ARG A 204 0.38 -1.27 -3.17
C ARG A 204 1.59 -0.96 -4.02
N ILE A 205 1.58 -1.39 -5.27
CA ILE A 205 2.52 -0.94 -6.29
C ILE A 205 1.82 0.16 -7.09
N ILE A 206 2.41 1.35 -7.11
CA ILE A 206 1.90 2.51 -7.83
C ILE A 206 2.84 2.76 -9.02
N GLY A 207 2.32 2.67 -10.23
CA GLY A 207 3.00 3.11 -11.45
C GLY A 207 2.41 4.43 -11.96
N THR A 208 3.27 5.39 -12.30
CA THR A 208 2.91 6.70 -12.87
C THR A 208 3.28 6.82 -14.36
N GLY A 209 3.71 5.74 -14.99
CA GLY A 209 3.95 5.69 -16.43
C GLY A 209 2.66 5.79 -17.25
N PRO A 210 2.75 6.12 -18.55
CA PRO A 210 1.58 6.08 -19.42
C PRO A 210 0.99 4.67 -19.37
N ALA A 211 -0.28 4.55 -18.96
CA ALA A 211 -1.00 3.30 -19.11
C ALA A 211 -1.00 3.01 -20.62
N ALA A 212 -0.29 1.98 -21.05
CA ALA A 212 -0.17 1.60 -22.46
C ALA A 212 -1.53 1.27 -23.11
N GLU A 213 -2.61 1.26 -22.31
CA GLU A 213 -3.99 1.00 -22.71
C GLU A 213 -4.91 2.24 -22.61
N ALA A 214 -4.41 3.41 -22.17
CA ALA A 214 -5.21 4.65 -22.09
C ALA A 214 -5.40 5.36 -23.45
N THR A 215 -5.13 4.68 -24.57
CA THR A 215 -5.53 5.14 -25.91
C THR A 215 -7.06 5.11 -26.09
N LEU A 216 -7.82 4.53 -25.16
CA LEU A 216 -9.28 4.43 -25.23
C LEU A 216 -10.05 5.64 -24.66
N CYS A 217 -9.35 6.68 -24.18
CA CYS A 217 -9.98 7.92 -23.73
C CYS A 217 -9.47 9.13 -24.52
N GLU A 218 -9.28 8.99 -25.83
CA GLU A 218 -9.38 10.17 -26.69
C GLU A 218 -10.85 10.55 -26.82
N PRO A 219 -11.27 11.77 -26.42
CA PRO A 219 -12.59 12.26 -26.78
C PRO A 219 -12.64 12.33 -28.30
N VAL A 220 -13.42 11.45 -28.93
CA VAL A 220 -13.75 11.53 -30.36
C VAL A 220 -14.41 12.90 -30.58
N GLY A 221 -13.62 13.83 -31.10
CA GLY A 221 -14.12 15.12 -31.55
C GLY A 221 -15.20 14.91 -32.62
N PRO A 222 -16.27 15.71 -32.64
CA PRO A 222 -17.34 15.53 -33.59
C PRO A 222 -16.87 15.93 -35.00
N GLY A 223 -16.83 14.94 -35.89
CA GLY A 223 -17.10 15.13 -37.31
C GLY A 223 -15.90 15.43 -38.21
N ALA A 224 -15.37 14.39 -38.83
CA ALA A 224 -14.90 14.47 -40.21
C ALA A 224 -15.59 13.35 -41.01
N THR A 225 -16.60 13.76 -41.76
CA THR A 225 -17.37 12.99 -42.74
C THR A 225 -16.45 12.18 -43.65
N VAL A 226 -16.57 10.86 -43.60
CA VAL A 226 -15.94 9.93 -44.55
C VAL A 226 -16.65 10.09 -45.90
N ALA A 227 -15.93 10.55 -46.92
CA ALA A 227 -16.33 10.40 -48.30
C ALA A 227 -15.64 9.16 -48.89
N PRO A 228 -16.35 8.23 -49.55
CA PRO A 228 -15.74 7.06 -50.15
C PRO A 228 -15.22 7.38 -51.56
N THR A 229 -14.00 6.93 -51.89
CA THR A 229 -13.56 6.87 -53.29
C THR A 229 -12.80 5.56 -53.53
N SER A 230 -13.44 4.71 -54.33
CA SER A 230 -12.94 3.60 -55.16
C SER A 230 -11.61 3.95 -55.87
N GLN A 231 -10.63 3.09 -56.15
CA GLN A 231 -10.58 1.69 -56.60
C GLN A 231 -9.07 1.26 -56.66
N PRO A 232 -8.67 0.04 -57.12
CA PRO A 232 -7.53 -0.70 -56.58
C PRO A 232 -6.30 -0.76 -57.51
N LYS A 233 -5.14 -1.15 -56.99
CA LYS A 233 -4.11 -1.78 -57.84
C LYS A 233 -3.32 -2.85 -57.10
N ALA A 234 -3.33 -4.03 -57.71
CA ALA A 234 -2.68 -5.26 -57.31
C ALA A 234 -1.16 -5.19 -57.40
N GLY A 235 -0.49 -6.01 -56.58
CA GLY A 235 0.94 -6.30 -56.72
C GLY A 235 1.49 -7.11 -55.54
N SER A 236 1.13 -8.39 -55.46
CA SER A 236 1.97 -9.39 -54.76
C SER A 236 3.12 -9.80 -55.69
N PRO A 237 4.30 -10.12 -55.14
CA PRO A 237 4.62 -11.54 -55.03
C PRO A 237 5.24 -11.93 -53.66
N LYS A 238 4.80 -13.09 -53.15
CA LYS A 238 5.54 -14.00 -52.26
C LYS A 238 6.62 -14.73 -53.10
N PRO A 239 7.66 -15.40 -52.58
CA PRO A 239 7.65 -16.30 -51.41
C PRO A 239 8.87 -16.08 -50.48
N ASP A 240 9.04 -16.61 -49.28
CA ASP A 240 9.01 -18.00 -48.82
C ASP A 240 8.90 -18.04 -47.28
N ASN A 241 8.35 -19.13 -46.76
CA ASN A 241 8.36 -19.46 -45.34
C ASN A 241 9.18 -20.75 -45.18
N PRO A 242 9.91 -20.94 -44.07
CA PRO A 242 9.52 -22.07 -43.24
C PRO A 242 9.60 -21.81 -41.73
N LYS A 243 8.45 -22.00 -41.07
CA LYS A 243 8.23 -22.96 -39.97
C LYS A 243 9.25 -22.99 -38.81
N ALA A 244 8.91 -22.34 -37.70
CA ALA A 244 9.14 -22.79 -36.31
C ALA A 244 8.23 -21.91 -35.43
N GLY A 245 7.19 -22.40 -34.74
CA GLY A 245 7.23 -23.50 -33.78
C GLY A 245 7.48 -22.90 -32.40
N SER A 246 6.41 -22.44 -31.72
CA SER A 246 6.44 -22.09 -30.30
C SER A 246 7.08 -23.21 -29.48
N PRO A 247 7.97 -22.91 -28.52
CA PRO A 247 8.14 -23.75 -27.35
C PRO A 247 7.21 -23.26 -26.24
N GLU A 248 6.21 -24.08 -25.91
CA GLU A 248 5.56 -24.09 -24.61
C GLU A 248 6.59 -24.05 -23.47
N PRO A 249 6.36 -23.28 -22.39
CA PRO A 249 7.11 -23.45 -21.17
C PRO A 249 6.76 -24.81 -20.56
N LYS A 250 7.75 -25.70 -20.47
CA LYS A 250 7.63 -26.98 -19.79
C LYS A 250 7.30 -26.73 -18.31
N VAL A 251 6.09 -27.11 -17.92
CA VAL A 251 5.71 -27.29 -16.52
C VAL A 251 6.66 -28.33 -15.91
N SER A 252 7.50 -27.89 -14.99
CA SER A 252 8.36 -28.77 -14.21
C SER A 252 7.48 -29.54 -13.23
N VAL A 253 7.22 -30.81 -13.56
CA VAL A 253 6.51 -31.74 -12.67
C VAL A 253 7.44 -32.09 -11.52
N VAL A 254 7.02 -31.73 -10.31
CA VAL A 254 7.60 -32.16 -9.03
C VAL A 254 7.57 -33.69 -8.97
N PRO A 255 8.69 -34.40 -8.74
CA PRO A 255 8.64 -35.82 -8.44
C PRO A 255 8.09 -36.04 -7.03
N THR A 256 6.87 -36.58 -6.95
CA THR A 256 6.27 -37.14 -5.74
C THR A 256 7.13 -38.30 -5.23
N LEU A 257 7.69 -38.16 -4.03
CA LEU A 257 8.37 -39.26 -3.30
C LEU A 257 7.33 -40.27 -2.77
N PRO A 258 7.50 -41.58 -3.02
CA PRO A 258 6.62 -42.62 -2.48
C PRO A 258 6.92 -42.92 -1.00
N PRO A 259 5.93 -43.37 -0.20
CA PRO A 259 6.14 -43.75 1.19
C PRO A 259 6.51 -45.24 1.33
N GLY A 260 7.50 -45.55 2.17
CA GLY A 260 7.80 -46.91 2.65
C GLY A 260 9.21 -47.01 3.23
N ARG A 261 9.38 -47.09 4.57
CA ARG A 261 9.34 -48.25 5.48
C ARG A 261 10.72 -48.93 5.67
N GLY A 262 11.12 -49.04 6.96
CA GLY A 262 12.23 -49.85 7.48
C GLY A 262 13.56 -49.09 7.47
N GLY A 263 14.30 -48.88 8.55
CA GLY A 263 14.39 -49.56 9.84
C GLY A 263 15.89 -49.62 10.16
N VAL A 264 16.36 -48.86 11.15
CA VAL A 264 17.73 -49.02 11.70
C VAL A 264 17.67 -48.85 13.23
N ALA A 265 18.21 -49.87 13.89
CA ALA A 265 18.18 -50.16 15.32
C ALA A 265 19.00 -49.16 16.18
N PRO A 266 18.74 -49.11 17.51
CA PRO A 266 19.51 -48.28 18.43
C PRO A 266 20.89 -48.91 18.75
N VAL A 267 21.91 -48.05 18.80
CA VAL A 267 23.29 -48.39 19.22
C VAL A 267 23.35 -48.52 20.74
N PRO A 268 23.92 -49.59 21.31
CA PRO A 268 24.08 -49.73 22.76
C PRO A 268 25.33 -48.99 23.26
N VAL A 269 25.15 -48.18 24.31
CA VAL A 269 26.23 -47.54 25.07
C VAL A 269 26.78 -48.52 26.11
N LYS A 270 28.10 -48.67 26.13
CA LYS A 270 28.87 -49.53 27.05
C LYS A 270 29.00 -48.86 28.44
N PRO A 271 28.90 -49.60 29.55
CA PRO A 271 29.06 -49.03 30.88
C PRO A 271 30.53 -48.79 31.25
N SER A 272 30.79 -47.68 31.93
CA SER A 272 32.08 -47.34 32.53
C SER A 272 32.43 -48.29 33.67
N SER A 273 33.70 -48.68 33.74
CA SER A 273 34.39 -49.17 34.95
C SER A 273 34.93 -48.00 35.75
#